data_AF-A0A7W1PVZ7-F1
#
_entry.id   AF-A0A7W1PVZ7-F1
#
_cell.length_a   1.000
_cell.length_b   1.000
_cell.length_c   1.000
_cell.angle_alpha   90.00
_cell.angle_beta   90.00
_cell.angle_gamma   90.00
#
_symmetry.space_group_name_H-M   'P 1'
#
loop_
_entity.id
_entity.type
_entity.pdbx_description
1 polymer ?
#
loop_
_entity_poly.entity_id
_entity_poly.type
_entity_poly.pdbx_seq_one_letter_code
_entity_poly.pdbx_strand_id
1 'polypeptide(L)'
;MNPLGHNSSEGINLTTSDGPFDLSYNNITSPGSYGMQINGVTATAGNPSKIINNSIGGGFRGISNLNGGIRMLGTMANVQVYYNSINFDNGPGSALNVRVSTVTNVDIRNNSFVYSGAGIGNAMYLNSSTLTANNLDHNNYFSNGTAFVYYGAARADLPALQAVNSPAGNDLNSISGDPVYTSSTDLFPTSGILINSGTPIASVTTDILGEQRSATNPDIGAYEMPASTCFGTPTPGTATSSLT
;
A
#
# COMPACT_ATOMS: atom_id res chain seq x y z
N MET A 1 11.57 -14.41 -28.09
CA MET A 1 10.89 -14.62 -26.81
C MET A 1 9.58 -13.84 -26.86
N ASN A 2 8.45 -14.48 -26.63
CA ASN A 2 7.14 -13.82 -26.62
C ASN A 2 7.08 -12.83 -25.43
N PRO A 3 6.91 -11.52 -25.64
CA PRO A 3 6.94 -10.52 -24.57
C PRO A 3 5.65 -10.51 -23.71
N LEU A 4 4.74 -11.46 -23.95
CA LEU A 4 3.47 -11.55 -23.25
C LEU A 4 3.58 -12.57 -22.12
N GLY A 5 3.84 -12.07 -20.91
CA GLY A 5 3.70 -12.86 -19.68
C GLY A 5 2.32 -13.52 -19.61
N HIS A 6 2.27 -14.75 -19.09
CA HIS A 6 1.03 -15.51 -19.00
C HIS A 6 0.00 -14.79 -18.10
N ASN A 7 -1.27 -14.81 -18.50
CA ASN A 7 -2.43 -14.24 -17.77
C ASN A 7 -2.67 -14.85 -16.36
N SER A 8 -1.80 -15.77 -15.93
CA SER A 8 -1.84 -16.51 -14.67
C SER A 8 -0.48 -16.56 -13.98
N SER A 9 0.45 -15.67 -14.35
CA SER A 9 1.72 -15.54 -13.62
C SER A 9 1.48 -14.95 -12.23
N GLU A 10 2.45 -15.19 -11.35
CA GLU A 10 2.45 -14.73 -9.96
C GLU A 10 3.88 -14.29 -9.62
N GLY A 11 4.04 -13.22 -8.83
CA GLY A 11 5.36 -12.79 -8.36
C GLY A 11 5.88 -13.70 -7.25
N ILE A 12 5.17 -13.73 -6.12
CA ILE A 12 5.44 -14.63 -4.98
C ILE A 12 4.15 -15.35 -4.61
N ASN A 13 4.21 -16.67 -4.43
CA ASN A 13 3.10 -17.48 -3.96
C ASN A 13 3.49 -18.26 -2.69
N LEU A 14 2.80 -17.95 -1.59
CA LEU A 14 2.91 -18.64 -0.32
C LEU A 14 1.58 -19.33 -0.01
N THR A 15 1.59 -20.66 0.10
CA THR A 15 0.37 -21.49 0.15
C THR A 15 -0.16 -21.77 1.56
N THR A 16 0.71 -22.01 2.52
CA THR A 16 0.37 -22.11 3.96
C THR A 16 1.68 -21.96 4.71
N SER A 17 1.70 -21.09 5.71
CA SER A 17 2.85 -20.94 6.61
C SER A 17 2.43 -21.17 8.05
N ASP A 18 2.97 -22.24 8.65
CA ASP A 18 2.79 -22.56 10.07
C ASP A 18 3.66 -21.72 11.00
N GLY A 19 4.45 -20.79 10.42
CA GLY A 19 5.36 -19.89 11.12
C GLY A 19 5.47 -18.52 10.45
N PRO A 20 6.24 -17.59 11.01
CA PRO A 20 6.45 -16.28 10.40
C PRO A 20 7.22 -16.39 9.10
N PHE A 21 6.94 -15.45 8.19
CA PHE A 21 7.77 -15.19 7.02
C PHE A 21 8.19 -13.73 6.99
N ASP A 22 9.20 -13.42 6.19
CA ASP A 22 9.64 -12.06 5.92
C ASP A 22 9.69 -11.85 4.40
N LEU A 23 8.67 -11.18 3.86
CA LEU A 23 8.59 -10.76 2.47
C LEU A 23 8.79 -9.25 2.42
N SER A 24 10.03 -8.82 2.68
CA SER A 24 10.35 -7.39 2.73
C SER A 24 11.36 -6.98 1.66
N TYR A 25 11.33 -5.71 1.27
CA TYR A 25 12.29 -5.10 0.33
C TYR A 25 12.29 -5.72 -1.09
N ASN A 26 11.15 -6.25 -1.54
CA ASN A 26 11.04 -6.84 -2.88
C ASN A 26 10.56 -5.81 -3.91
N ASN A 27 11.14 -5.85 -5.11
CA ASN A 27 10.60 -5.15 -6.29
C ASN A 27 10.01 -6.17 -7.26
N ILE A 28 8.68 -6.22 -7.36
CA ILE A 28 7.92 -7.17 -8.19
C ILE A 28 7.28 -6.40 -9.33
N THR A 29 7.61 -6.78 -10.57
CA THR A 29 7.09 -6.13 -11.76
C THR A 29 6.45 -7.11 -12.73
N SER A 30 5.41 -6.68 -13.44
CA SER A 30 4.72 -7.49 -14.45
C SER A 30 4.25 -8.88 -13.99
N PRO A 31 3.63 -9.03 -12.79
CA PRO A 31 3.35 -10.35 -12.24
C PRO A 31 2.11 -11.01 -12.85
N GLY A 32 1.32 -10.35 -13.70
CA GLY A 32 0.14 -10.96 -14.33
C GLY A 32 -1.11 -10.99 -13.44
N SER A 33 -1.23 -11.94 -12.50
CA SER A 33 -2.42 -12.09 -11.64
C SER A 33 -2.23 -11.60 -10.21
N TYR A 34 -1.13 -12.02 -9.58
CA TYR A 34 -0.83 -11.69 -8.19
C TYR A 34 0.60 -11.20 -8.04
N GLY A 35 0.80 -10.01 -7.47
CA GLY A 35 2.16 -9.60 -7.07
C GLY A 35 2.67 -10.52 -5.96
N MET A 36 1.90 -10.61 -4.88
CA MET A 36 2.07 -11.59 -3.82
C MET A 36 0.73 -12.27 -3.53
N GLN A 37 0.73 -13.59 -3.51
CA GLN A 37 -0.37 -14.39 -2.99
C GLN A 37 0.05 -15.04 -1.68
N ILE A 38 -0.72 -14.81 -0.63
CA ILE A 38 -0.51 -15.37 0.70
C ILE A 38 -1.78 -16.09 1.12
N ASN A 39 -1.65 -17.38 1.33
CA ASN A 39 -2.74 -18.24 1.77
C ASN A 39 -2.36 -18.80 3.14
N GLY A 40 -3.22 -18.64 4.16
CA GLY A 40 -3.07 -19.26 5.47
C GLY A 40 -1.79 -18.92 6.24
N VAL A 41 -1.88 -18.07 7.27
CA VAL A 41 -0.78 -17.70 8.16
C VAL A 41 -1.19 -17.89 9.61
N THR A 42 -0.40 -18.64 10.36
CA THR A 42 -0.62 -18.94 11.79
C THR A 42 0.56 -18.50 12.67
N ALA A 43 1.14 -17.33 12.35
CA ALA A 43 2.21 -16.73 13.14
C ALA A 43 1.72 -16.29 14.54
N THR A 44 2.65 -15.97 15.45
CA THR A 44 2.36 -15.56 16.83
C THR A 44 2.60 -14.07 17.03
N ALA A 45 1.98 -13.46 18.06
CA ALA A 45 2.15 -12.01 18.32
C ALA A 45 3.60 -11.61 18.64
N GLY A 46 4.38 -12.51 19.25
CA GLY A 46 5.80 -12.27 19.55
C GLY A 46 6.74 -12.48 18.34
N ASN A 47 6.22 -13.05 17.25
CA ASN A 47 6.99 -13.31 16.03
C ASN A 47 6.05 -13.24 14.81
N PRO A 48 5.61 -12.02 14.42
CA PRO A 48 4.66 -11.83 13.33
C PRO A 48 5.30 -12.03 11.96
N SER A 49 4.48 -12.36 10.96
CA SER A 49 4.91 -12.33 9.55
C SER A 49 4.99 -10.90 9.04
N LYS A 50 5.88 -10.64 8.07
CA LYS A 50 6.16 -9.30 7.56
C LYS A 50 5.99 -9.22 6.05
N ILE A 51 5.34 -8.15 5.60
CA ILE A 51 5.22 -7.71 4.21
C ILE A 51 5.55 -6.22 4.23
N ILE A 52 6.83 -5.87 4.07
CA ILE A 52 7.32 -4.52 4.36
C ILE A 52 8.17 -3.96 3.22
N ASN A 53 8.04 -2.67 2.90
CA ASN A 53 8.90 -1.99 1.90
C ASN A 53 8.92 -2.69 0.53
N ASN A 54 7.81 -3.26 0.08
CA ASN A 54 7.73 -3.85 -1.25
C ASN A 54 7.24 -2.83 -2.28
N SER A 55 7.83 -2.84 -3.46
CA SER A 55 7.33 -2.17 -4.66
C SER A 55 6.70 -3.22 -5.57
N ILE A 56 5.40 -3.12 -5.86
CA ILE A 56 4.66 -4.12 -6.64
C ILE A 56 3.85 -3.41 -7.72
N GLY A 57 4.23 -3.52 -8.98
CA GLY A 57 3.58 -2.74 -10.03
C GLY A 57 3.68 -3.29 -11.45
N GLY A 58 2.70 -2.90 -12.26
CA GLY A 58 2.76 -3.02 -13.70
C GLY A 58 2.38 -4.41 -14.22
N GLY A 59 1.79 -4.46 -15.42
CA GLY A 59 1.59 -5.70 -16.18
C GLY A 59 0.58 -6.67 -15.57
N PHE A 60 -0.38 -6.18 -14.78
CA PHE A 60 -1.52 -6.98 -14.35
C PHE A 60 -2.47 -7.23 -15.52
N ARG A 61 -2.94 -8.46 -15.67
CA ARG A 61 -3.76 -8.91 -16.83
C ARG A 61 -4.81 -9.94 -16.47
N GLY A 62 -4.81 -10.46 -15.25
CA GLY A 62 -5.79 -11.45 -14.86
C GLY A 62 -7.22 -10.87 -14.85
N ILE A 63 -8.20 -11.75 -15.07
CA ILE A 63 -9.61 -11.37 -15.26
C ILE A 63 -10.52 -11.76 -14.07
N SER A 64 -9.94 -12.13 -12.94
CA SER A 64 -10.66 -12.53 -11.73
C SER A 64 -10.68 -11.41 -10.70
N ASN A 65 -11.79 -11.18 -10.02
CA ASN A 65 -11.88 -10.23 -8.90
C ASN A 65 -11.08 -10.66 -7.64
N LEU A 66 -10.44 -11.82 -7.69
CA LEU A 66 -9.51 -12.31 -6.69
C LEU A 66 -8.08 -11.79 -6.90
N ASN A 67 -7.79 -11.16 -8.05
CA ASN A 67 -6.48 -10.61 -8.37
C ASN A 67 -6.10 -9.45 -7.47
N GLY A 68 -4.80 -9.22 -7.36
CA GLY A 68 -4.31 -8.05 -6.68
C GLY A 68 -2.80 -7.95 -6.58
N GLY A 69 -2.33 -6.77 -6.20
CA GLY A 69 -0.91 -6.58 -5.91
C GLY A 69 -0.49 -7.43 -4.71
N ILE A 70 -1.23 -7.34 -3.61
CA ILE A 70 -1.14 -8.28 -2.49
C ILE A 70 -2.50 -8.94 -2.30
N ARG A 71 -2.51 -10.27 -2.30
CA ARG A 71 -3.70 -11.09 -2.05
C ARG A 71 -3.51 -11.90 -0.79
N MET A 72 -4.48 -11.81 0.12
CA MET A 72 -4.51 -12.59 1.37
C MET A 72 -5.78 -13.43 1.45
N LEU A 73 -5.62 -14.74 1.62
CA LEU A 73 -6.69 -15.73 1.69
C LEU A 73 -6.57 -16.68 2.88
N GLY A 74 -7.71 -17.17 3.36
CA GLY A 74 -7.75 -18.13 4.47
C GLY A 74 -7.57 -17.45 5.83
N THR A 75 -6.98 -18.15 6.81
CA THR A 75 -6.69 -17.57 8.13
C THR A 75 -5.48 -16.66 8.05
N MET A 76 -5.55 -15.45 8.64
CA MET A 76 -4.39 -14.56 8.80
C MET A 76 -4.20 -14.21 10.27
N ALA A 77 -3.13 -14.69 10.88
CA ALA A 77 -2.77 -14.37 12.26
C ALA A 77 -1.40 -13.69 12.32
N ASN A 78 -1.34 -12.53 12.99
CA ASN A 78 -0.13 -11.79 13.31
C ASN A 78 0.70 -11.45 12.06
N VAL A 79 0.14 -10.59 11.19
CA VAL A 79 0.79 -10.13 9.95
C VAL A 79 0.95 -8.61 9.97
N GLN A 80 2.15 -8.15 9.65
CA GLN A 80 2.52 -6.75 9.53
C GLN A 80 2.64 -6.37 8.06
N VAL A 81 1.87 -5.39 7.62
CA VAL A 81 1.84 -4.89 6.25
C VAL A 81 2.17 -3.41 6.27
N TYR A 82 3.45 -3.08 6.08
CA TYR A 82 3.93 -1.71 6.26
C TYR A 82 4.66 -1.17 5.04
N TYR A 83 4.48 0.12 4.75
CA TYR A 83 5.34 0.82 3.80
C TYR A 83 5.43 0.15 2.43
N ASN A 84 4.39 -0.53 1.96
CA ASN A 84 4.42 -1.10 0.60
C ASN A 84 3.89 -0.05 -0.38
N SER A 85 4.50 0.05 -1.56
CA SER A 85 3.95 0.75 -2.72
C SER A 85 3.38 -0.27 -3.69
N ILE A 86 2.07 -0.24 -3.91
CA ILE A 86 1.40 -1.16 -4.82
C ILE A 86 0.67 -0.37 -5.90
N ASN A 87 0.94 -0.70 -7.16
CA ASN A 87 0.19 -0.19 -8.31
C ASN A 87 -0.44 -1.35 -9.09
N PHE A 88 -1.71 -1.66 -8.80
CA PHE A 88 -2.51 -2.59 -9.58
C PHE A 88 -3.02 -1.85 -10.83
N ASP A 89 -2.40 -2.07 -11.98
CA ASP A 89 -2.55 -1.19 -13.15
C ASP A 89 -3.64 -1.63 -14.14
N ASN A 90 -4.25 -2.81 -13.95
CA ASN A 90 -5.29 -3.31 -14.85
C ASN A 90 -6.03 -4.53 -14.29
N GLY A 91 -7.27 -4.73 -14.76
CA GLY A 91 -8.08 -5.91 -14.50
C GLY A 91 -9.01 -5.76 -13.28
N PRO A 92 -9.98 -6.68 -13.13
CA PRO A 92 -10.75 -6.78 -11.89
C PRO A 92 -9.84 -7.24 -10.75
N GLY A 93 -10.01 -6.66 -9.56
CA GLY A 93 -9.13 -6.94 -8.42
C GLY A 93 -8.83 -5.69 -7.61
N SER A 94 -7.75 -5.73 -6.82
CA SER A 94 -7.42 -4.65 -5.90
C SER A 94 -5.91 -4.51 -5.68
N ALA A 95 -5.41 -3.33 -5.35
CA ALA A 95 -4.02 -3.21 -4.90
C ALA A 95 -3.76 -4.08 -3.65
N LEU A 96 -4.67 -4.00 -2.68
CA LEU A 96 -4.77 -4.95 -1.56
C LEU A 96 -6.09 -5.73 -1.64
N ASN A 97 -6.03 -7.06 -1.77
CA ASN A 97 -7.19 -7.95 -1.86
C ASN A 97 -7.20 -8.95 -0.69
N VAL A 98 -8.00 -8.67 0.34
CA VAL A 98 -8.12 -9.49 1.55
C VAL A 98 -9.48 -10.19 1.55
N ARG A 99 -9.47 -11.52 1.40
CA ARG A 99 -10.67 -12.39 1.35
C ARG A 99 -10.46 -13.59 2.28
N VAL A 100 -10.69 -13.33 3.54
CA VAL A 100 -10.28 -14.19 4.66
C VAL A 100 -11.50 -14.50 5.52
N SER A 101 -11.51 -15.68 6.13
CA SER A 101 -12.58 -16.11 7.03
C SER A 101 -12.29 -15.74 8.49
N THR A 102 -11.00 -15.65 8.85
CA THR A 102 -10.53 -15.39 10.22
C THR A 102 -9.29 -14.49 10.16
N VAL A 103 -9.32 -13.37 10.88
CA VAL A 103 -8.16 -12.50 11.03
C VAL A 103 -7.92 -12.12 12.47
N THR A 104 -6.68 -12.23 12.90
CA THR A 104 -6.24 -11.86 14.24
C THR A 104 -4.94 -11.06 14.13
N ASN A 105 -4.90 -9.87 14.73
CA ASN A 105 -3.68 -9.06 14.83
C ASN A 105 -2.99 -8.78 13.49
N VAL A 106 -3.76 -8.39 12.47
CA VAL A 106 -3.20 -7.83 11.24
C VAL A 106 -3.12 -6.32 11.36
N ASP A 107 -1.95 -5.77 11.09
CA ASP A 107 -1.63 -4.34 11.20
C ASP A 107 -1.16 -3.84 9.82
N ILE A 108 -1.89 -2.87 9.27
CA ILE A 108 -1.76 -2.40 7.90
C ILE A 108 -1.62 -0.88 7.93
N ARG A 109 -0.39 -0.39 7.80
CA ARG A 109 -0.09 1.05 7.91
C ARG A 109 0.93 1.54 6.91
N ASN A 110 0.87 2.82 6.59
CA ASN A 110 1.85 3.50 5.73
C ASN A 110 1.98 2.87 4.34
N ASN A 111 0.97 2.17 3.83
CA ASN A 111 1.02 1.60 2.48
C ASN A 111 0.40 2.56 1.47
N SER A 112 0.89 2.55 0.24
CA SER A 112 0.27 3.22 -0.89
C SER A 112 -0.44 2.18 -1.77
N PHE A 113 -1.76 2.11 -1.65
CA PHE A 113 -2.62 1.21 -2.41
C PHE A 113 -3.24 1.93 -3.60
N VAL A 114 -2.68 1.68 -4.78
CA VAL A 114 -3.05 2.37 -6.02
C VAL A 114 -3.65 1.38 -7.01
N TYR A 115 -4.85 1.69 -7.49
CA TYR A 115 -5.40 1.14 -8.73
C TYR A 115 -5.32 2.20 -9.82
N SER A 116 -4.35 2.09 -10.73
CA SER A 116 -4.19 3.04 -11.85
C SER A 116 -4.92 2.63 -13.12
N GLY A 117 -5.44 1.39 -13.16
CA GLY A 117 -6.18 0.88 -14.29
C GLY A 117 -7.53 1.56 -14.52
N ALA A 118 -8.09 1.36 -15.72
CA ALA A 118 -9.47 1.70 -16.01
C ALA A 118 -10.40 0.53 -15.65
N GLY A 119 -11.65 0.80 -15.28
CA GLY A 119 -12.66 -0.26 -15.06
C GLY A 119 -12.91 -0.58 -13.59
N ILE A 120 -13.13 -1.86 -13.27
CA ILE A 120 -13.79 -2.30 -12.02
C ILE A 120 -12.85 -2.68 -10.86
N GLY A 121 -11.55 -2.38 -10.97
CA GLY A 121 -10.62 -2.53 -9.87
C GLY A 121 -10.77 -1.43 -8.81
N ASN A 122 -10.09 -1.59 -7.67
CA ASN A 122 -10.12 -0.64 -6.56
C ASN A 122 -8.80 -0.63 -5.75
N ALA A 123 -8.60 0.36 -4.89
CA ALA A 123 -7.41 0.46 -4.05
C ALA A 123 -7.32 -0.71 -3.07
N MET A 124 -8.44 -1.00 -2.40
CA MET A 124 -8.53 -2.07 -1.42
C MET A 124 -9.86 -2.80 -1.54
N TYR A 125 -9.80 -4.12 -1.43
CA TYR A 125 -10.93 -4.96 -1.14
C TYR A 125 -10.67 -5.72 0.15
N LEU A 126 -11.54 -5.51 1.13
CA LEU A 126 -11.51 -6.14 2.43
C LEU A 126 -12.94 -6.63 2.75
N ASN A 127 -13.13 -7.94 2.68
CA ASN A 127 -14.42 -8.54 3.05
C ASN A 127 -14.54 -8.57 4.58
N SER A 128 -15.40 -7.71 5.12
CA SER A 128 -15.60 -7.58 6.57
C SER A 128 -16.83 -8.37 7.03
N SER A 129 -16.56 -9.44 7.77
CA SER A 129 -17.41 -9.88 8.89
C SER A 129 -16.61 -10.27 10.13
N THR A 130 -15.30 -10.55 9.99
CA THR A 130 -14.42 -11.05 11.07
C THR A 130 -13.06 -10.34 11.12
N LEU A 131 -12.84 -9.33 10.29
CA LEU A 131 -11.60 -8.58 10.24
C LEU A 131 -11.59 -7.50 11.33
N THR A 132 -11.13 -7.88 12.53
CA THR A 132 -10.45 -6.95 13.42
C THR A 132 -9.01 -6.81 12.94
N ALA A 133 -8.79 -6.09 11.83
CA ALA A 133 -7.48 -5.47 11.65
C ALA A 133 -7.31 -4.53 12.84
N ASN A 134 -6.37 -4.84 13.74
CA ASN A 134 -6.24 -4.09 14.99
C ASN A 134 -5.81 -2.66 14.73
N ASN A 135 -5.21 -2.42 13.56
CA ASN A 135 -4.77 -1.11 13.13
C ASN A 135 -4.71 -1.08 11.59
N LEU A 136 -5.63 -0.36 10.98
CA LEU A 136 -5.62 -0.04 9.55
C LEU A 136 -5.65 1.48 9.47
N ASP A 137 -4.50 2.13 9.29
CA ASP A 137 -4.43 3.59 9.32
C ASP A 137 -3.19 4.14 8.61
N HIS A 138 -3.14 5.45 8.36
CA HIS A 138 -2.04 6.11 7.65
C HIS A 138 -1.73 5.46 6.28
N ASN A 139 -2.72 4.91 5.58
CA ASN A 139 -2.54 4.39 4.23
C ASN A 139 -2.95 5.44 3.20
N ASN A 140 -2.37 5.38 2.00
CA ASN A 140 -2.89 6.09 0.84
C ASN A 140 -3.76 5.14 0.01
N TYR A 141 -4.95 5.61 -0.36
CA TYR A 141 -5.86 4.90 -1.26
C TYR A 141 -6.09 5.72 -2.52
N PHE A 142 -5.82 5.15 -3.68
CA PHE A 142 -6.13 5.79 -4.95
C PHE A 142 -6.73 4.78 -5.93
N SER A 143 -7.76 5.20 -6.67
CA SER A 143 -8.34 4.40 -7.73
C SER A 143 -8.79 5.29 -8.88
N ASN A 144 -8.31 4.99 -10.08
CA ASN A 144 -8.82 5.54 -11.34
C ASN A 144 -10.00 4.71 -11.90
N GLY A 145 -10.39 3.66 -11.18
CA GLY A 145 -11.50 2.79 -11.53
C GLY A 145 -12.86 3.35 -11.13
N THR A 146 -13.91 2.59 -11.41
CA THR A 146 -15.29 2.92 -11.01
C THR A 146 -15.56 2.67 -9.52
N ALA A 147 -14.62 2.06 -8.79
CA ALA A 147 -14.73 1.75 -7.38
C ALA A 147 -13.48 2.24 -6.63
N PHE A 148 -13.69 2.83 -5.45
CA PHE A 148 -12.60 3.36 -4.61
C PHE A 148 -12.05 2.28 -3.65
N VAL A 149 -12.86 1.86 -2.68
CA VAL A 149 -12.52 0.82 -1.70
C VAL A 149 -13.76 -0.02 -1.41
N TYR A 150 -13.57 -1.30 -1.12
CA TYR A 150 -14.57 -2.15 -0.49
C TYR A 150 -14.11 -2.53 0.91
N TYR A 151 -14.86 -2.12 1.94
CA TYR A 151 -14.61 -2.43 3.34
C TYR A 151 -15.92 -2.92 3.99
N GLY A 152 -16.19 -4.22 3.83
CA GLY A 152 -17.48 -4.88 4.14
C GLY A 152 -18.65 -4.44 3.26
N ALA A 153 -18.61 -3.21 2.78
CA ALA A 153 -19.47 -2.61 1.78
C ALA A 153 -18.62 -1.65 0.93
N ALA A 154 -19.13 -1.28 -0.24
CA ALA A 154 -18.48 -0.29 -1.09
C ALA A 154 -18.43 1.08 -0.37
N ARG A 155 -17.26 1.71 -0.39
CA ARG A 155 -17.04 3.09 0.07
C ARG A 155 -16.71 3.92 -1.16
N ALA A 156 -17.43 5.01 -1.34
CA ALA A 156 -17.32 5.83 -2.55
C ALA A 156 -16.03 6.67 -2.56
N ASP A 157 -15.54 7.04 -1.38
CA ASP A 157 -14.40 7.93 -1.18
C ASP A 157 -13.80 7.73 0.23
N LEU A 158 -12.72 8.48 0.51
CA LEU A 158 -12.03 8.44 1.80
C LEU A 158 -12.92 8.88 2.98
N PRO A 159 -13.71 9.99 2.92
CA PRO A 159 -14.63 10.32 4.00
C PRO A 159 -15.62 9.19 4.34
N ALA A 160 -16.16 8.50 3.34
CA ALA A 160 -17.05 7.36 3.56
C ALA A 160 -16.33 6.16 4.19
N LEU A 161 -15.05 5.95 3.89
CA LEU A 161 -14.21 4.93 4.55
C LEU A 161 -13.92 5.31 6.01
N GLN A 162 -13.48 6.54 6.25
CA GLN A 162 -13.18 7.07 7.59
C GLN A 162 -14.39 7.07 8.51
N ALA A 163 -15.58 7.33 7.98
CA ALA A 163 -16.84 7.26 8.72
C ALA A 163 -17.16 5.85 9.26
N VAL A 164 -16.52 4.80 8.73
CA VAL A 164 -16.69 3.44 9.27
C VAL A 164 -16.09 3.35 10.68
N ASN A 165 -14.90 3.93 10.90
CA ASN A 165 -14.23 4.05 12.19
C ASN A 165 -14.35 2.77 13.06
N SER A 166 -14.13 1.61 12.44
CA SER A 166 -14.37 0.31 13.08
C SER A 166 -13.29 -0.70 12.69
N PRO A 167 -12.45 -1.14 13.66
CA PRO A 167 -12.31 -0.60 15.02
C PRO A 167 -12.03 0.90 15.08
N ALA A 168 -12.33 1.53 16.21
CA ALA A 168 -12.12 2.97 16.39
C ALA A 168 -10.65 3.35 16.17
N GLY A 169 -10.41 4.40 15.39
CA GLY A 169 -9.08 4.82 14.94
C GLY A 169 -8.78 4.45 13.49
N ASN A 170 -9.43 3.42 12.94
CA ASN A 170 -9.13 2.97 11.59
C ASN A 170 -9.41 4.06 10.53
N ASP A 171 -8.43 4.20 9.64
CA ASP A 171 -8.34 5.10 8.50
C ASP A 171 -8.44 6.61 8.83
N LEU A 172 -8.54 7.00 10.11
CA LEU A 172 -8.70 8.40 10.52
C LEU A 172 -7.56 9.31 10.07
N ASN A 173 -6.35 8.77 9.91
CA ASN A 173 -5.17 9.48 9.41
C ASN A 173 -4.74 8.99 8.03
N SER A 174 -5.53 8.14 7.38
CA SER A 174 -5.29 7.76 5.99
C SER A 174 -5.61 8.90 5.05
N ILE A 175 -5.00 8.85 3.86
CA ILE A 175 -5.13 9.86 2.82
C ILE A 175 -5.59 9.22 1.50
N SER A 176 -5.94 10.06 0.53
CA SER A 176 -6.34 9.61 -0.80
C SER A 176 -5.83 10.57 -1.86
N GLY A 177 -4.91 10.09 -2.69
CA GLY A 177 -4.62 10.71 -3.98
C GLY A 177 -3.49 10.02 -4.74
N ASP A 178 -3.28 10.49 -5.96
CA ASP A 178 -2.36 9.88 -6.91
C ASP A 178 -0.90 10.18 -6.55
N PRO A 179 -0.06 9.15 -6.28
CA PRO A 179 1.37 9.34 -6.09
C PRO A 179 2.11 9.77 -7.36
N VAL A 180 1.48 9.65 -8.53
CA VAL A 180 2.07 9.93 -9.85
C VAL A 180 3.40 9.19 -9.98
N TYR A 181 3.35 7.86 -9.88
CA TYR A 181 4.54 7.01 -9.99
C TYR A 181 5.27 7.24 -11.32
N THR A 182 6.60 7.11 -11.28
CA THR A 182 7.48 7.29 -12.45
C THR A 182 7.06 6.44 -13.64
N SER A 183 6.62 5.20 -13.40
CA SER A 183 5.92 4.38 -14.39
C SER A 183 5.03 3.33 -13.71
N SER A 184 4.37 2.46 -14.49
CA SER A 184 3.58 1.37 -13.90
C SER A 184 4.44 0.33 -13.15
N THR A 185 5.71 0.19 -13.50
CA THR A 185 6.67 -0.75 -12.86
C THR A 185 7.73 -0.07 -11.99
N ASP A 186 7.85 1.25 -12.07
CA ASP A 186 8.75 2.06 -11.23
C ASP A 186 7.90 2.95 -10.33
N LEU A 187 7.77 2.52 -9.07
CA LEU A 187 6.87 3.11 -8.10
C LEU A 187 7.54 4.16 -7.21
N PHE A 188 8.64 4.76 -7.67
CA PHE A 188 9.15 5.98 -7.08
C PHE A 188 8.12 7.11 -7.30
N PRO A 189 7.53 7.69 -6.24
CA PRO A 189 6.48 8.70 -6.37
C PRO A 189 7.07 10.03 -6.86
N THR A 190 6.33 10.75 -7.71
CA THR A 190 6.73 12.10 -8.17
C THR A 190 5.83 13.21 -7.65
N SER A 191 4.68 12.84 -7.06
CA SER A 191 3.82 13.73 -6.29
C SER A 191 4.25 13.81 -4.82
N GLY A 192 4.09 14.98 -4.20
CA GLY A 192 4.38 15.20 -2.78
C GLY A 192 3.32 14.65 -1.81
N ILE A 193 2.25 14.00 -2.30
CA ILE A 193 1.13 13.59 -1.46
C ILE A 193 1.50 12.54 -0.39
N LEU A 194 2.52 11.72 -0.65
CA LEU A 194 2.96 10.68 0.30
C LEU A 194 3.97 11.20 1.33
N ILE A 195 4.53 12.39 1.09
CA ILE A 195 5.63 12.94 1.88
C ILE A 195 5.15 13.32 3.28
N ASN A 196 5.89 12.93 4.31
CA ASN A 196 5.62 13.19 5.73
C ASN A 196 4.19 12.83 6.20
N SER A 197 3.54 11.90 5.50
CA SER A 197 2.12 11.56 5.75
C SER A 197 1.93 10.24 6.50
N GLY A 198 3.01 9.51 6.78
CA GLY A 198 2.99 8.27 7.53
C GLY A 198 3.19 8.46 9.04
N THR A 199 3.18 7.34 9.76
CA THR A 199 3.51 7.28 11.20
C THR A 199 4.74 6.40 11.45
N PRO A 200 5.70 6.80 12.32
CA PRO A 200 6.88 5.99 12.60
C PRO A 200 6.56 4.56 13.04
N ILE A 201 7.30 3.59 12.51
CA ILE A 201 7.26 2.19 12.95
C ILE A 201 8.67 1.82 13.39
N ALA A 202 8.87 1.68 14.70
CA ALA A 202 10.21 1.56 15.30
C ALA A 202 11.05 0.39 14.73
N SER A 203 10.42 -0.67 14.23
CA SER A 203 11.10 -1.82 13.63
C SER A 203 11.44 -1.66 12.14
N VAL A 204 11.06 -0.56 11.50
CA VAL A 204 11.28 -0.29 10.06
C VAL A 204 11.90 1.10 9.92
N THR A 205 13.23 1.16 9.96
CA THR A 205 13.98 2.42 9.98
C THR A 205 14.53 2.85 8.64
N THR A 206 14.48 1.99 7.63
CA THR A 206 14.93 2.29 6.27
C THR A 206 13.85 1.97 5.25
N ASP A 207 13.93 2.60 4.08
CA ASP A 207 13.07 2.36 2.93
C ASP A 207 13.64 1.24 2.02
N ILE A 208 13.03 1.00 0.85
CA ILE A 208 13.46 -0.05 -0.09
C ILE A 208 14.86 0.18 -0.68
N LEU A 209 15.34 1.43 -0.70
CA LEU A 209 16.66 1.82 -1.22
C LEU A 209 17.74 1.85 -0.12
N GLY A 210 17.33 1.68 1.15
CA GLY A 210 18.21 1.76 2.31
C GLY A 210 18.31 3.16 2.91
N GLU A 211 17.52 4.13 2.44
CA GLU A 211 17.46 5.48 2.98
C GLU A 211 16.75 5.48 4.34
N GLN A 212 17.21 6.33 5.27
CA GLN A 212 16.60 6.40 6.59
C GLN A 212 15.21 7.04 6.51
N ARG A 213 14.24 6.37 7.13
CA ARG A 213 12.92 6.94 7.34
C ARG A 213 12.95 8.01 8.42
N SER A 214 12.19 9.07 8.22
CA SER A 214 11.97 10.11 9.21
C SER A 214 11.45 9.51 10.52
N ALA A 215 12.14 9.81 11.61
CA ALA A 215 11.79 9.31 12.94
C ALA A 215 10.49 9.91 13.49
N THR A 216 9.96 10.98 12.87
CA THR A 216 8.74 11.65 13.29
C THR A 216 7.64 11.61 12.25
N ASN A 217 7.97 11.79 10.97
CA ASN A 217 7.00 11.88 9.87
C ASN A 217 7.55 11.12 8.65
N PRO A 218 7.54 9.78 8.65
CA PRO A 218 8.00 9.00 7.50
C PRO A 218 7.04 9.17 6.32
N ASP A 219 7.51 8.84 5.12
CA ASP A 219 6.69 8.84 3.93
C ASP A 219 5.83 7.58 3.86
N ILE A 220 4.62 7.70 3.28
CA ILE A 220 3.78 6.55 2.95
C ILE A 220 4.39 5.82 1.74
N GLY A 221 4.41 4.49 1.77
CA GLY A 221 4.90 3.64 0.68
C GLY A 221 6.36 3.20 0.84
N ALA A 222 6.90 2.54 -0.18
CA ALA A 222 8.18 1.83 -0.14
C ALA A 222 9.42 2.73 -0.16
N TYR A 223 9.25 4.00 -0.49
CA TYR A 223 10.34 4.96 -0.69
C TYR A 223 10.23 6.08 0.35
N GLU A 224 11.36 6.48 0.91
CA GLU A 224 11.47 7.74 1.63
C GLU A 224 12.03 8.77 0.67
N MET A 225 11.27 9.82 0.39
CA MET A 225 11.74 10.92 -0.43
C MET A 225 12.73 11.72 0.41
N PRO A 226 13.96 11.96 -0.08
CA PRO A 226 14.89 12.82 0.65
C PRO A 226 14.18 14.16 0.86
N ALA A 227 14.20 14.66 2.10
CA ALA A 227 13.67 15.98 2.41
C ALA A 227 14.25 16.93 1.38
N SER A 228 13.39 17.54 0.56
CA SER A 228 13.80 18.46 -0.49
C SER A 228 14.72 19.50 0.14
N THR A 229 16.03 19.30 0.04
CA THR A 229 16.99 20.30 0.47
C THR A 229 16.71 21.46 -0.46
N CYS A 230 16.13 22.54 0.07
CA CYS A 230 15.91 23.75 -0.70
C CYS A 230 17.26 24.16 -1.29
N PHE A 231 17.50 23.85 -2.57
CA PHE A 231 18.63 24.38 -3.31
C PHE A 231 18.28 25.80 -3.68
N GLY A 232 18.41 26.67 -2.68
CA GLY A 232 18.13 28.08 -2.79
C GLY A 232 18.47 28.72 -1.47
N THR A 233 19.60 29.41 -1.43
CA THR A 233 19.73 30.50 -0.46
C THR A 233 18.55 31.42 -0.74
N PRO A 234 17.60 31.65 0.18
CA PRO A 234 16.53 32.59 -0.08
C PRO A 234 17.17 33.93 -0.42
N THR A 235 16.96 34.42 -1.65
CA THR A 235 17.47 35.73 -2.06
C THR A 235 16.78 36.77 -1.18
N PRO A 236 17.50 37.49 -0.31
CA PRO A 236 16.86 38.51 0.51
C PRO A 236 16.25 39.59 -0.39
N GLY A 237 14.95 39.83 -0.26
CA GLY A 237 14.31 40.97 -0.90
C GLY A 237 14.78 42.27 -0.24
N THR A 238 15.01 43.32 -1.03
CA THR A 238 15.30 44.66 -0.49
C THR A 238 13.99 45.35 -0.15
N ALA A 239 13.75 45.65 1.12
CA ALA A 239 12.63 46.50 1.53
C ALA A 239 13.03 47.97 1.42
N THR A 240 12.41 48.72 0.51
CA THR A 240 12.54 50.19 0.46
C THR A 240 11.32 50.82 1.11
N SER A 241 11.54 51.55 2.19
CA SER A 241 10.53 52.45 2.77
C SER A 241 10.55 53.77 2.00
N SER A 242 9.42 54.17 1.41
CA SER A 242 9.23 55.54 0.92
C SER A 242 8.50 56.35 2.00
N LEU A 243 9.19 57.28 2.62
CA LEU A 243 8.56 58.32 3.43
C LEU A 243 7.89 59.32 2.48
N THR A 244 6.57 59.45 2.59
CA THR A 244 5.80 60.62 2.14
C THR A 244 5.34 61.41 3.34
#